data_AF-A0A257XCM4-F1
#
_entry.id   AF-A0A257XCM4-F1
#
_cell.length_a   1.000
_cell.length_b   1.000
_cell.length_c   1.000
_cell.angle_alpha   90.00
_cell.angle_beta   90.00
_cell.angle_gamma   90.00
#
_symmetry.space_group_name_H-M   'P 1'
#
loop_
_entity.id
_entity.type
_entity.pdbx_description
1 polymer ?
#
loop_
_entity_poly.entity_id
_entity_poly.type
_entity_poly.pdbx_seq_one_letter_code
_entity_poly.pdbx_strand_id
1 'polypeptide(L)' 'MSNSDPVKVGVLFSREGVTSRIENSMLLGTLFAIREINDAGGLNGRELVPVYYDPHS' A
#
# COMPACT_ATOMS: atom_id res chain seq x y z
N MET A 1 21.13 16.45 5.06
CA MET A 1 20.18 15.77 5.95
C MET A 1 19.49 14.67 5.15
N SER A 2 19.39 13.46 5.67
CA SER A 2 18.54 12.41 5.05
C SER A 2 17.09 12.88 5.10
N ASN A 3 16.35 12.68 4.01
CA ASN A 3 14.93 12.98 3.99
C ASN A 3 14.19 11.98 4.90
N SER A 4 13.59 12.48 5.98
CA SER A 4 12.84 11.69 6.98
C SER A 4 11.34 11.63 6.68
N ASP A 5 10.87 12.25 5.61
CA ASP A 5 9.45 12.24 5.24
C ASP A 5 8.98 10.80 4.99
N PRO A 6 7.74 10.44 5.34
CA PRO A 6 7.17 9.14 5.01
C PRO A 6 7.21 8.85 3.50
N VAL A 7 7.34 7.59 3.13
CA VAL A 7 7.34 7.12 1.75
C VAL A 7 5.91 6.84 1.33
N LYS A 8 5.36 7.66 0.43
CA LYS A 8 4.04 7.42 -0.15
C LYS A 8 4.12 6.30 -1.18
N VAL A 9 3.28 5.27 -1.04
CA VAL A 9 3.20 4.13 -1.95
C VAL A 9 1.81 4.11 -2.59
N GLY A 10 1.74 4.30 -3.90
CA GLY A 10 0.48 4.18 -4.63
C GLY A 10 -0.01 2.73 -4.68
N VAL A 11 -1.26 2.49 -4.31
CA VAL A 11 -1.90 1.17 -4.34
C VAL A 11 -3.14 1.26 -5.22
N LEU A 12 -3.07 0.65 -6.40
CA LEU A 12 -4.13 0.71 -7.42
C LEU A 12 -4.73 -0.68 -7.61
N PHE A 13 -5.92 -0.89 -7.06
CA PHE A 13 -6.69 -2.13 -7.21
C PHE A 13 -8.17 -1.76 -7.32
N SER A 14 -8.93 -2.46 -8.15
CA SER A 14 -10.39 -2.25 -8.23
C SER A 14 -11.09 -2.94 -7.05
N ARG A 15 -11.99 -2.24 -6.36
CA ARG A 15 -12.89 -2.86 -5.37
C ARG A 15 -14.16 -3.42 -5.98
N GLU A 16 -14.48 -3.02 -7.19
CA GLU A 16 -15.71 -3.38 -7.89
C GLU A 16 -15.41 -3.91 -9.30
N GLY A 17 -16.40 -4.54 -9.93
CA GLY A 17 -16.27 -5.13 -11.27
C GLY A 17 -15.83 -6.60 -11.28
N VAL A 18 -15.64 -7.14 -12.47
CA VAL A 18 -15.44 -8.59 -12.72
C VAL A 18 -14.17 -9.14 -12.04
N THR A 19 -13.14 -8.31 -11.88
CA THR A 19 -11.85 -8.65 -11.27
C THR A 19 -11.77 -8.41 -9.76
N SER A 20 -12.78 -7.76 -9.17
CA SER A 20 -12.80 -7.30 -7.76
C SER A 20 -12.43 -8.39 -6.75
N ARG A 21 -12.86 -9.64 -6.96
CA ARG A 21 -12.56 -10.74 -6.03
C ARG A 21 -11.07 -11.07 -5.94
N ILE A 22 -10.36 -11.01 -7.07
CA ILE A 22 -8.91 -11.29 -7.11
C ILE A 22 -8.15 -10.06 -6.62
N GLU A 23 -8.57 -8.87 -7.05
CA GLU A 23 -7.96 -7.59 -6.66
C GLU A 23 -8.11 -7.28 -5.17
N ASN A 24 -9.18 -7.70 -4.51
CA ASN A 24 -9.34 -7.55 -3.07
C ASN A 24 -8.27 -8.34 -2.29
N SER A 25 -8.01 -9.60 -2.68
CA SER A 25 -6.95 -10.40 -2.08
C SER A 25 -5.57 -9.77 -2.28
N MET A 26 -5.31 -9.19 -3.45
CA MET A 26 -4.06 -8.48 -3.73
C MET A 26 -3.95 -7.20 -2.90
N LEU A 27 -5.02 -6.41 -2.80
CA LEU A 27 -5.07 -5.21 -1.94
C LEU A 27 -4.76 -5.56 -0.48
N LEU A 28 -5.42 -6.58 0.07
CA LEU A 28 -5.18 -7.03 1.44
C LEU A 28 -3.74 -7.51 1.63
N GLY A 29 -3.19 -8.27 0.67
CA GLY A 29 -1.80 -8.71 0.69
C GLY A 29 -0.81 -7.54 0.67
N THR A 30 -1.04 -6.52 -0.18
CA THR A 30 -0.22 -5.32 -0.23
C THR A 30 -0.26 -4.54 1.08
N LEU A 31 -1.45 -4.33 1.65
CA LEU A 31 -1.60 -3.63 2.93
C LEU A 31 -0.97 -4.41 4.10
N PHE A 32 -1.05 -5.74 4.06
CA PHE A 32 -0.41 -6.61 5.05
C PHE A 32 1.12 -6.49 4.98
N ALA A 33 1.72 -6.59 3.78
CA ALA A 33 3.15 -6.45 3.60
C ALA A 33 3.68 -5.07 4.02
N ILE A 34 2.95 -3.99 3.71
CA ILE A 34 3.30 -2.63 4.15
C ILE A 34 3.34 -2.54 5.68
N ARG A 35 2.38 -3.17 6.37
CA ARG A 35 2.35 -3.21 7.83
C ARG A 35 3.58 -3.93 8.38
N GLU A 36 3.89 -5.11 7.87
CA GLU A 36 5.06 -5.88 8.33
C GLU A 36 6.38 -5.12 8.12
N ILE A 37 6.52 -4.40 6.99
CA ILE A 37 7.68 -3.55 6.73
C ILE A 37 7.77 -2.41 7.75
N ASN A 38 6.66 -1.74 8.05
CA ASN A 38 6.63 -0.66 9.03
C ASN A 38 6.94 -1.17 10.45
N ASP A 39 6.39 -2.32 10.84
CA ASP A 39 6.66 -2.97 12.13
C ASP A 39 8.15 -3.36 12.25
N ALA A 40 8.82 -3.66 11.14
CA ALA A 40 10.26 -3.92 11.06
C ALA A 40 11.14 -2.65 11.03
N GLY A 41 10.55 -1.45 11.15
CA GLY A 41 11.27 -0.18 11.15
C GLY A 41 11.21 0.61 9.83
N GLY A 42 10.36 0.21 8.90
CA GLY A 42 10.11 0.91 7.65
C GLY A 42 11.27 0.82 6.64
N LEU A 43 11.25 1.69 5.64
CA LEU A 43 12.30 1.76 4.61
C LEU A 43 13.36 2.79 5.01
N ASN A 44 14.53 2.32 5.43
CA ASN A 44 15.59 3.18 5.97
C ASN A 44 15.11 4.07 7.13
N GLY A 45 14.29 3.51 8.03
CA GLY A 45 13.71 4.25 9.16
C GLY A 45 12.51 5.13 8.81
N ARG A 46 11.96 5.01 7.59
CA ARG A 46 10.83 5.82 7.11
C ARG A 46 9.58 4.97 6.98
N GLU A 47 8.47 5.46 7.51
CA GLU A 47 7.16 4.82 7.38
C GLU A 47 6.72 4.77 5.91
N LEU A 48 6.18 3.62 5.48
CA LEU A 48 5.46 3.47 4.23
C LEU A 48 3.98 3.83 4.45
N VAL A 49 3.48 4.79 3.68
CA VAL A 49 2.09 5.25 3.74
C VAL A 49 1.38 4.85 2.44
N PRO A 50 0.46 3.87 2.48
CA PRO A 50 -0.30 3.47 1.31
C PRO A 50 -1.28 4.58 0.91
N VAL A 51 -1.26 4.95 -0.37
CA VAL A 51 -2.24 5.84 -1.00
C VAL A 51 -3.07 4.97 -1.94
N TYR A 52 -4.22 4.52 -1.44
CA TYR A 52 -5.13 3.70 -2.22
C TYR A 52 -5.94 4.55 -3.20
N TYR A 53 -6.05 4.07 -4.44
CA TYR A 53 -6.93 4.64 -5.47
C TYR A 53 -7.71 3.52 -6.14
N ASP A 54 -9.00 3.74 -6.37
CA ASP A 54 -9.82 2.86 -7.20
C ASP A 54 -9.80 3.39 -8.64
N PRO A 55 -9.30 2.63 -9.63
CA PRO A 55 -9.19 3.10 -11.00
C PRO A 55 -10.54 3.43 -11.67
N HIS A 56 -11.67 3.07 -11.08
CA HIS A 56 -13.00 3.43 -11.58
C HIS A 56 -13.47 4.84 -11.16
N SER A 57 -12.74 5.52 -10.25
CA SER A 57 -13.12 6.82 -9.67
C SER A 57 -12.27 7.99 -10.17
#